data_AF-A0A1L9AXI8-F1
#
_entry.id   AF-A0A1L9AXI8-F1
#
_cell.length_a   1.000
_cell.length_b   1.000
_cell.length_c   1.000
_cell.angle_alpha   90.00
_cell.angle_beta   90.00
_cell.angle_gamma   90.00
#
_symmetry.space_group_name_H-M   'P 1'
#
loop_
_entity.id
_entity.type
_entity.pdbx_description
1 polymer ?
#
loop_
_entity_poly.entity_id
_entity_poly.type
_entity_poly.pdbx_seq_one_letter_code
_entity_poly.pdbx_strand_id
1 'polypeptide(L)'
;MSRRQRARTITELEPSQAPATGTSEPPPPPDPLYGVALLKMALELKRQRERSPEEILRGVLARMRLSEVEFRAWLAHQGELAKVFGGP
;
A
#
# COMPACT_ATOMS: atom_id res chain seq x y z
N MET A 1 31.85 -15.19 -40.60
CA MET A 1 30.46 -14.96 -40.15
C MET A 1 29.69 -16.27 -40.21
N SER A 2 29.31 -16.87 -39.07
CA SER A 2 28.26 -17.91 -38.99
C SER A 2 27.88 -18.14 -37.53
N ARG A 3 26.75 -17.53 -37.16
CA ARG A 3 26.16 -17.54 -35.82
C ARG A 3 25.38 -18.85 -35.69
N ARG A 4 25.95 -19.86 -35.01
CA ARG A 4 25.24 -21.11 -34.67
C ARG A 4 24.11 -20.79 -33.69
N GLN A 5 22.87 -20.79 -34.19
CA GLN A 5 21.66 -20.68 -33.39
C GLN A 5 21.56 -21.91 -32.48
N ARG A 6 21.54 -21.70 -31.15
CA ARG A 6 21.17 -22.74 -30.19
C ARG A 6 19.64 -22.75 -30.09
N ALA A 7 19.01 -23.83 -30.52
CA ALA A 7 17.61 -24.11 -30.26
C ALA A 7 17.40 -24.20 -28.73
N ARG A 8 16.61 -23.30 -28.16
CA ARG A 8 16.19 -23.37 -26.76
C ARG A 8 14.90 -24.17 -26.73
N THR A 9 15.00 -25.43 -26.33
CA THR A 9 13.87 -26.30 -26.03
C THR A 9 13.01 -25.63 -24.95
N ILE A 10 11.78 -25.28 -25.31
CA ILE A 10 10.76 -24.82 -24.36
C ILE A 10 10.24 -26.08 -23.68
N THR A 11 10.60 -26.26 -22.42
CA THR A 11 9.97 -27.27 -21.56
C THR A 11 8.59 -26.75 -21.19
N GLU A 12 7.55 -27.26 -21.84
CA GLU A 12 6.18 -27.19 -21.33
C GLU A 12 6.16 -27.89 -19.96
N LEU A 13 5.93 -27.10 -18.91
CA LEU A 13 5.59 -27.63 -17.59
C LEU A 13 4.09 -27.91 -17.56
N GLU A 14 3.74 -29.19 -17.52
CA GLU A 14 2.38 -29.67 -17.22
C GLU A 14 1.80 -28.94 -16.00
N PRO A 15 0.55 -28.43 -16.07
CA PRO A 15 -0.14 -27.93 -14.90
C PRO A 15 -0.61 -29.13 -14.06
N SER A 16 0.23 -29.54 -13.10
CA SER A 16 -0.19 -30.44 -12.03
C SER A 16 -1.19 -29.70 -11.14
N GLN A 17 -2.47 -30.01 -11.33
CA GLN A 17 -3.61 -29.46 -10.61
C GLN A 17 -3.56 -29.94 -9.14
N ALA A 18 -3.23 -29.01 -8.24
CA ALA A 18 -3.33 -29.16 -6.79
C ALA A 18 -4.18 -27.99 -6.22
N PRO A 19 -4.84 -28.18 -5.06
CA PRO A 19 -6.20 -27.68 -4.82
C PRO A 19 -6.28 -26.17 -4.62
N ALA A 20 -7.42 -25.61 -5.05
CA ALA A 20 -7.85 -24.25 -4.82
C ALA A 20 -7.60 -23.82 -3.36
N THR A 21 -6.53 -23.06 -3.16
CA THR A 21 -6.33 -22.28 -1.95
C THR A 21 -6.65 -20.86 -2.36
N GLY A 22 -7.64 -20.26 -1.70
CA GLY A 22 -8.35 -19.06 -2.16
C GLY A 22 -7.45 -18.02 -2.80
N THR A 23 -7.82 -17.61 -4.01
CA THR A 23 -7.36 -16.36 -4.60
C THR A 23 -7.80 -15.24 -3.66
N SER A 24 -6.98 -14.90 -2.67
CA SER A 24 -7.04 -13.60 -2.04
C SER A 24 -6.72 -12.61 -3.15
N GLU A 25 -7.78 -12.01 -3.70
CA GLU A 25 -7.65 -10.86 -4.58
C GLU A 25 -6.73 -9.85 -3.87
N PRO A 26 -5.70 -9.32 -4.56
CA PRO A 26 -4.83 -8.32 -3.95
C PRO A 26 -5.73 -7.17 -3.45
N PRO A 27 -5.47 -6.64 -2.25
CA PRO A 27 -6.29 -5.57 -1.71
C PRO A 27 -6.33 -4.42 -2.72
N PRO A 28 -7.50 -3.77 -2.89
CA PRO A 28 -7.62 -2.66 -3.82
C PRO A 28 -6.54 -1.62 -3.53
N PRO A 29 -5.99 -0.98 -4.57
CA PRO A 29 -4.98 0.06 -4.37
C PRO A 29 -5.55 1.15 -3.46
N PRO A 30 -4.75 1.69 -2.53
CA PRO A 30 -5.22 2.71 -1.61
C PRO A 30 -5.70 3.95 -2.36
N ASP A 31 -6.62 4.69 -1.74
CA ASP A 31 -7.10 5.96 -2.29
C ASP A 31 -5.89 6.89 -2.55
N PRO A 32 -5.75 7.43 -3.78
CA PRO A 32 -4.61 8.29 -4.13
C PRO A 32 -4.51 9.54 -3.24
N LEU A 33 -5.57 9.93 -2.55
CA LEU A 33 -5.61 11.07 -1.65
C LEU A 33 -4.97 10.79 -0.28
N TYR A 34 -4.63 9.55 0.06
CA TYR A 34 -4.06 9.22 1.36
C TYR A 34 -2.72 9.91 1.62
N GLY A 35 -1.85 10.03 0.62
CA GLY A 35 -0.62 10.83 0.74
C GLY A 35 -0.89 12.31 0.98
N VAL A 36 -1.92 12.86 0.33
CA VAL A 36 -2.35 14.26 0.51
C VAL A 36 -2.94 14.48 1.90
N ALA A 37 -3.68 13.50 2.43
CA ALA A 37 -4.22 13.54 3.79
C ALA A 37 -3.09 13.56 4.85
N LEU A 38 -2.04 12.75 4.66
CA LEU A 38 -0.85 12.79 5.52
C LEU A 38 -0.16 14.16 5.48
N LEU A 39 0.04 14.73 4.29
CA LEU A 39 0.64 16.05 4.15
C LEU A 39 -0.20 17.13 4.88
N LYS A 40 -1.52 17.12 4.70
CA LYS A 40 -2.42 18.06 5.40
C LYS A 40 -2.38 17.86 6.91
N MET A 41 -2.35 16.63 7.38
CA MET A 41 -2.19 16.33 8.81
C MET A 41 -0.89 16.89 9.37
N ALA A 42 0.24 16.72 8.67
CA ALA A 42 1.53 17.28 9.07
C ALA A 42 1.52 18.82 9.14
N LEU A 43 0.88 19.48 8.17
CA LEU A 43 0.72 20.94 8.18
C LEU A 43 -0.13 21.41 9.38
N GLU A 44 -1.21 20.68 9.69
CA GLU A 44 -2.08 21.02 10.81
C GLU A 44 -1.42 20.77 12.17
N LEU A 45 -0.64 19.71 12.33
CA LEU A 45 0.17 19.45 13.52
C LEU A 45 1.19 20.57 13.77
N LYS A 46 1.81 21.08 12.70
CA LYS A 46 2.72 22.23 12.79
C LYS A 46 2.01 23.51 13.23
N ARG A 47 0.75 23.69 12.81
CA ARG A 47 -0.07 24.89 13.09
C ARG A 47 -0.73 24.86 14.47
N GLN A 48 -1.24 23.71 14.88
CA GLN A 48 -2.08 23.55 16.07
C GLN A 48 -1.37 22.68 17.12
N ARG A 49 -0.35 23.22 17.77
CA ARG A 49 0.55 22.46 18.67
C ARG A 49 -0.14 21.87 19.91
N GLU A 50 -1.26 22.45 20.34
CA GLU A 50 -2.00 22.02 21.53
C GLU A 50 -3.12 21.03 21.22
N ARG A 51 -3.43 20.82 19.93
CA ARG A 51 -4.54 19.96 19.53
C ARG A 51 -4.08 18.51 19.40
N SER A 52 -4.94 17.57 19.80
CA SER A 52 -4.66 16.15 19.68
C SER A 52 -4.45 15.75 18.20
N PRO A 53 -3.42 14.94 17.90
CA PRO A 53 -3.22 14.37 16.56
C PRO A 53 -4.45 13.62 16.04
N GLU A 54 -5.18 12.92 16.91
CA GLU A 54 -6.40 12.18 16.58
C GLU A 54 -7.53 13.12 16.14
N GLU A 55 -7.69 14.26 16.80
CA GLU A 55 -8.68 15.27 16.41
C GLU A 55 -8.33 15.92 15.08
N ILE A 56 -7.05 16.21 14.85
CA ILE A 56 -6.56 16.73 13.58
C ILE A 56 -6.82 15.72 12.47
N LEU A 57 -6.47 14.44 12.68
CA LEU A 57 -6.72 13.36 11.74
C LEU A 57 -8.20 13.27 11.37
N ARG A 58 -9.09 13.16 12.36
CA ARG A 58 -10.55 13.14 12.15
C ARG A 58 -11.03 14.33 11.32
N GLY A 59 -10.55 15.53 11.65
CA GLY A 59 -10.91 16.74 10.94
C GLY A 59 -10.39 16.80 9.49
N VAL A 60 -9.20 16.27 9.22
CA VAL A 60 -8.64 16.23 7.86
C VAL A 60 -9.41 15.21 7.01
N LEU A 61 -9.60 14.00 7.53
CA LEU A 61 -10.31 12.94 6.80
C LEU A 61 -11.77 13.30 6.52
N ALA A 62 -12.48 13.89 7.50
CA ALA A 62 -13.85 14.35 7.29
C ALA A 62 -13.97 15.41 6.19
N ARG A 63 -13.04 16.38 6.13
CA ARG A 63 -13.03 17.41 5.07
C ARG A 63 -12.76 16.84 3.69
N MET A 64 -11.94 15.80 3.62
CA MET A 64 -11.59 15.10 2.39
C MET A 64 -12.59 13.99 2.03
N ARG A 65 -13.58 13.73 2.89
CA ARG A 65 -14.57 12.65 2.76
C ARG A 65 -13.92 11.26 2.66
N LEU A 66 -12.86 11.05 3.43
CA LEU A 66 -12.13 9.78 3.50
C LEU A 66 -12.57 8.98 4.72
N SER A 67 -12.58 7.65 4.58
CA SER A 67 -12.88 6.73 5.68
C SER A 67 -11.71 6.66 6.66
N GLU A 68 -11.95 6.93 7.94
CA GLU A 68 -10.93 6.81 8.98
C GLU A 68 -10.48 5.36 9.18
N VAL A 69 -11.41 4.41 9.08
CA VAL A 69 -11.11 2.98 9.27
C VAL A 69 -10.16 2.49 8.19
N GLU A 70 -10.46 2.79 6.92
CA GLU A 70 -9.64 2.38 5.78
C GLU A 70 -8.28 3.10 5.78
N PHE A 71 -8.27 4.39 6.12
CA PHE A 71 -7.04 5.16 6.22
C PHE A 71 -6.09 4.61 7.30
N ARG A 72 -6.63 4.23 8.46
CA ARG A 72 -5.83 3.61 9.55
C ARG A 72 -5.33 2.22 9.17
N ALA A 73 -6.16 1.40 8.50
CA ALA A 73 -5.74 0.11 8.00
C ALA A 73 -4.59 0.24 6.99
N TRP A 74 -4.68 1.22 6.08
CA TRP A 74 -3.62 1.54 5.14
C TRP A 74 -2.34 1.99 5.86
N LEU A 75 -2.43 2.87 6.87
CA LEU A 75 -1.26 3.30 7.64
C LEU A 75 -0.57 2.14 8.35
N ALA A 76 -1.34 1.23 8.96
CA ALA A 76 -0.78 0.03 9.59
C ALA A 76 -0.01 -0.82 8.59
N HIS A 77 -0.57 -1.01 7.38
CA HIS A 77 0.11 -1.72 6.30
C HIS A 77 1.41 -1.03 5.85
N GLN A 78 1.41 0.30 5.72
CA GLN A 78 2.63 1.05 5.37
C GLN A 78 3.69 0.98 6.48
N GLY A 79 3.28 0.99 7.76
CA GLY A 79 4.18 0.84 8.90
C GLY A 79 4.86 -0.54 8.94
N GLU A 80 4.13 -1.60 8.61
CA GLU A 80 4.71 -2.94 8.42
C GLU A 80 5.68 -2.96 7.25
N LEU A 81 5.33 -2.32 6.12
CA LEU A 81 6.21 -2.18 4.97
C LEU A 81 7.52 -1.47 5.34
N ALA A 82 7.46 -0.40 6.14
CA ALA A 82 8.63 0.35 6.57
C ALA A 82 9.62 -0.50 7.39
N LYS A 83 9.11 -1.37 8.28
CA LYS A 83 9.95 -2.30 9.07
C LYS A 83 10.73 -3.27 8.19
N VAL A 84 10.13 -3.73 7.08
CA VAL A 84 10.79 -4.65 6.13
C VAL A 84 11.95 -3.97 5.41
N PHE A 85 11.84 -2.66 5.14
CA PHE A 85 12.84 -1.88 4.40
C PHE A 85 13.82 -1.11 5.29
N GLY A 86 13.86 -1.39 6.61
CA GLY A 86 14.80 -0.75 7.54
C GLY A 86 14.44 0.70 7.90
N GLY A 87 13.18 1.09 7.74
CA GLY A 87 12.64 2.24 8.48
C GLY A 87 12.73 1.99 9.99
N PRO A 88 12.89 3.04 10.81
CA PRO A 88 13.13 2.91 12.25
C PRO A 88 12.05 2.09 12.97
#